data_AF-A0AAJ6VF59-F1
#
_entry.id   AF-A0AAJ6VF59-F1
#
_cell.length_a   1.000
_cell.length_b   1.000
_cell.length_c   1.000
_cell.angle_alpha   90.00
_cell.angle_beta   90.00
_cell.angle_gamma   90.00
#
_symmetry.space_group_name_H-M   'P 1'
#
loop_
_entity.id
_entity.type
_entity.pdbx_description
1 polymer ?
#
loop_
_entity_poly.entity_id
_entity_poly.type
_entity_poly.pdbx_seq_one_letter_code
_entity_poly.pdbx_strand_id
1 'polypeptide(L)'
;MKKTIISRLLHSQSPPFLKPHCYRDSSLFAARIGRFLSTGSEKVDGSSKLEEAEREEFTPPREKLLVLGGNGFVGSHICIEALAHGLNVSCLSRLGKSSLHDPWTNDIVWHQGDLLSPDSLGNALNGVTSVISCVGGFGSNSYMYDINGTANINAIRAASEQGVKRFVYISAADFGLVNYLLKGYFAGKRSTETELLDKFQHGGAILRPGFIHGTRRVGSVRLPLSIIGAPLDMVLQHAKPLTRLPLIGPLFIPPVNVTSVAKVAVRAAVDPAFPSGVVDVYGIRQYSQQNPA
;
A
#
# COMPACT_ATOMS: atom_id res chain seq x y z
N MET A 1 53.44 47.45 -23.39
CA MET A 1 54.58 46.95 -22.58
C MET A 1 54.27 45.55 -22.08
N LYS A 2 55.22 44.64 -22.27
CA LYS A 2 55.17 43.20 -21.95
C LYS A 2 55.62 42.91 -20.50
N LYS A 3 55.17 41.78 -19.95
CA LYS A 3 55.81 40.79 -19.03
C LYS A 3 54.68 40.13 -18.22
N THR A 4 54.25 38.88 -18.39
CA THR A 4 54.90 37.54 -18.46
C THR A 4 55.55 37.09 -17.15
N ILE A 5 54.87 36.19 -16.42
CA ILE A 5 55.41 35.26 -15.39
C ILE A 5 54.55 33.97 -15.51
N ILE A 6 54.97 32.96 -16.27
CA ILE A 6 55.71 31.73 -15.87
C ILE A 6 55.00 30.92 -14.76
N SER A 7 54.26 29.89 -15.18
CA SER A 7 53.86 28.75 -14.34
C SER A 7 54.68 27.52 -14.75
N ARG A 8 55.31 26.85 -13.78
CA ARG A 8 56.15 25.66 -13.97
C ARG A 8 55.34 24.38 -13.78
N LEU A 9 55.52 23.50 -14.76
CA LEU A 9 55.21 22.07 -14.85
C LEU A 9 55.63 21.22 -13.63
N LEU A 10 54.81 20.21 -13.32
CA LEU A 10 55.30 18.85 -13.05
C LEU A 10 54.40 17.80 -13.73
N HIS A 11 55.06 16.87 -14.41
CA HIS A 11 54.55 15.72 -15.16
C HIS A 11 54.38 14.50 -14.23
N SER A 12 53.42 13.62 -14.55
CA SER A 12 53.52 12.14 -14.46
C SER A 12 52.25 11.53 -15.09
N GLN A 13 52.17 11.37 -16.41
CA GLN A 13 52.34 10.13 -17.18
C GLN A 13 51.62 8.88 -16.65
N SER A 14 50.59 8.44 -17.39
CA SER A 14 50.00 7.09 -17.34
C SER A 14 49.87 6.58 -18.79
N PRO A 15 50.38 5.39 -19.15
CA PRO A 15 50.23 4.79 -20.48
C PRO A 15 49.08 3.75 -20.58
N PRO A 16 48.76 3.25 -21.79
CA PRO A 16 47.40 2.86 -22.18
C PRO A 16 47.13 1.35 -22.38
N PHE A 17 45.84 1.03 -22.61
CA PHE A 17 45.25 -0.06 -23.43
C PHE A 17 45.58 -1.54 -23.13
N LEU A 18 44.53 -2.37 -22.90
CA LEU A 18 44.36 -3.71 -23.51
C LEU A 18 42.92 -4.27 -23.35
N LYS A 19 42.46 -4.95 -24.41
CA LYS A 19 41.11 -5.50 -24.69
C LYS A 19 40.78 -6.77 -23.87
N PRO A 20 39.49 -7.18 -23.76
CA PRO A 20 39.14 -8.50 -23.23
C PRO A 20 39.14 -9.57 -24.34
N HIS A 21 39.77 -10.71 -24.06
CA HIS A 21 39.70 -11.93 -24.86
C HIS A 21 38.93 -13.02 -24.10
N CYS A 22 38.03 -13.66 -24.82
CA CYS A 22 37.17 -14.80 -24.47
C CYS A 22 37.94 -16.06 -24.04
N TYR A 23 37.45 -16.81 -23.04
CA TYR A 23 37.48 -18.28 -22.85
C TYR A 23 36.52 -18.58 -21.68
N ARG A 24 35.33 -19.18 -21.87
CA ARG A 24 35.03 -20.62 -22.03
C ARG A 24 35.64 -21.47 -20.91
N ASP A 25 34.82 -21.92 -19.96
CA ASP A 25 34.62 -23.36 -19.76
C ASP A 25 33.44 -23.72 -18.85
N SER A 26 32.75 -24.73 -19.34
CA SER A 26 31.64 -25.49 -18.79
C SER A 26 32.16 -26.64 -17.92
N SER A 27 31.51 -26.94 -16.79
CA SER A 27 31.61 -28.25 -16.17
C SER A 27 30.25 -28.71 -15.62
N LEU A 28 29.74 -29.74 -16.29
CA LEU A 28 28.61 -30.58 -15.92
C LEU A 28 29.02 -31.51 -14.77
N PHE A 29 28.22 -31.59 -13.69
CA PHE A 29 28.27 -32.71 -12.76
C PHE A 29 27.17 -33.71 -13.13
N ALA A 30 27.57 -34.76 -13.84
CA ALA A 30 26.72 -35.91 -14.16
C ALA A 30 26.62 -36.85 -12.95
N ALA A 31 25.39 -37.14 -12.54
CA ALA A 31 25.08 -38.15 -11.53
C ALA A 31 25.41 -39.56 -12.06
N ARG A 32 26.28 -40.29 -11.35
CA ARG A 32 26.65 -41.67 -11.70
C ARG A 32 25.88 -42.65 -10.84
N ILE A 33 24.96 -43.37 -11.47
CA ILE A 33 24.22 -44.51 -10.95
C ILE A 33 25.21 -45.67 -10.75
N GLY A 34 25.39 -46.11 -9.51
CA GLY A 34 26.12 -47.33 -9.16
C GLY A 34 25.18 -48.35 -8.55
N ARG A 35 24.84 -49.40 -9.32
CA ARG A 35 24.24 -50.65 -8.82
C ARG A 35 25.29 -51.42 -8.02
N PHE A 36 24.92 -51.91 -6.85
CA PHE A 36 25.64 -52.97 -6.15
C PHE A 36 24.65 -54.08 -5.78
N LEU A 37 24.87 -55.26 -6.34
CA LEU A 37 24.27 -56.52 -5.88
C LEU A 37 25.29 -57.17 -4.95
N SER A 38 24.89 -57.54 -3.74
CA SER A 38 25.41 -58.72 -3.07
C SER A 38 24.49 -59.16 -1.94
N THR A 39 24.43 -60.49 -1.78
CA THR A 39 23.51 -61.32 -1.04
C THR A 39 23.77 -61.35 0.47
N GLY A 40 22.70 -61.46 1.27
CA GLY A 40 22.77 -61.81 2.68
C GLY A 40 21.38 -61.90 3.30
N SER A 41 20.89 -63.12 3.52
CA SER A 41 19.60 -63.42 4.14
C SER A 41 19.79 -63.59 5.65
N GLU A 42 19.33 -62.63 6.44
CA GLU A 42 19.00 -62.85 7.85
C GLU A 42 17.62 -62.25 8.15
N LYS A 43 16.69 -63.12 8.54
CA LYS A 43 15.37 -62.76 9.07
C LYS A 43 15.58 -62.18 10.46
N VAL A 44 15.19 -60.92 10.66
CA VAL A 44 14.91 -60.37 11.98
C VAL A 44 13.47 -59.88 11.97
N ASP A 45 12.66 -60.58 12.75
CA ASP A 45 11.30 -60.22 13.11
C ASP A 45 11.34 -58.98 14.01
N GLY A 46 10.61 -57.95 13.63
CA GLY A 46 10.63 -56.65 14.30
C GLY A 46 9.63 -55.74 13.64
N SER A 47 8.41 -55.73 14.17
CA SER A 47 7.36 -54.79 13.76
C SER A 47 7.87 -53.36 13.95
N SER A 48 8.26 -52.70 12.87
CA SER A 48 8.43 -51.25 12.89
C SER A 48 7.03 -50.63 12.95
N LYS A 49 6.65 -50.18 14.14
CA LYS A 49 5.59 -49.19 14.27
C LYS A 49 6.05 -47.96 13.51
N LEU A 50 5.55 -47.81 12.29
CA LEU A 50 5.56 -46.55 11.58
C LEU A 50 4.66 -45.62 12.37
N GLU A 51 5.25 -44.77 13.22
CA GLU A 51 4.57 -43.60 13.73
C GLU A 51 4.23 -42.74 12.51
N GLU A 52 2.96 -42.74 12.12
CA GLU A 52 2.37 -41.74 11.24
C GLU A 52 2.61 -40.39 11.90
N ALA A 53 3.68 -39.71 11.46
CA ALA A 53 3.88 -38.30 11.76
C ALA A 53 2.65 -37.57 11.23
N GLU A 54 1.85 -37.02 12.16
CA GLU A 54 0.78 -36.07 11.85
C GLU A 54 1.40 -35.01 10.93
N ARG A 55 0.97 -35.01 9.67
CA ARG A 55 1.29 -33.93 8.76
C ARG A 55 0.57 -32.71 9.31
N GLU A 56 1.29 -31.87 10.05
CA GLU A 56 0.85 -30.49 10.23
C GLU A 56 0.59 -29.95 8.82
N GLU A 57 -0.67 -29.69 8.50
CA GLU A 57 -1.04 -29.01 7.28
C GLU A 57 -0.28 -27.68 7.30
N PHE A 58 0.74 -27.55 6.43
CA PHE A 58 1.36 -26.27 6.16
C PHE A 58 0.31 -25.39 5.48
N THR A 59 -0.52 -24.74 6.29
CA THR A 59 -1.34 -23.65 5.80
C THR A 59 -0.37 -22.54 5.42
N PRO A 60 -0.33 -22.10 4.15
CA PRO A 60 0.50 -20.96 3.79
C PRO A 60 0.14 -19.80 4.73
N PRO A 61 1.12 -18.99 5.17
CA PRO A 61 0.85 -17.88 6.08
C PRO A 61 -0.28 -17.04 5.49
N ARG A 62 -1.43 -17.00 6.18
CA ARG A 62 -2.54 -16.16 5.73
C ARG A 62 -2.03 -14.74 5.67
N GLU A 63 -2.17 -14.10 4.52
CA GLU A 63 -1.72 -12.73 4.34
C GLU A 63 -2.34 -11.84 5.43
N LYS A 64 -1.47 -11.18 6.19
CA LYS A 64 -1.87 -10.30 7.29
C LYS A 64 -1.91 -8.88 6.76
N LEU A 65 -3.12 -8.37 6.60
CA LEU A 65 -3.41 -7.05 6.07
C LEU A 65 -3.67 -6.08 7.22
N LEU A 66 -2.89 -5.00 7.29
CA LEU A 66 -3.17 -3.87 8.19
C LEU A 66 -3.92 -2.77 7.44
N VAL A 67 -5.10 -2.40 7.93
CA VAL A 67 -5.89 -1.27 7.40
C VAL A 67 -5.76 -0.07 8.34
N LEU A 68 -5.12 0.99 7.84
CA LEU A 68 -5.04 2.28 8.53
C LEU A 68 -6.26 3.12 8.13
N GLY A 69 -7.07 3.50 9.12
CA GLY A 69 -8.35 4.19 8.89
C GLY A 69 -9.56 3.26 8.79
N GLY A 70 -9.50 2.04 9.34
CA GLY A 70 -10.61 1.05 9.30
C GLY A 70 -11.95 1.53 9.88
N ASN A 71 -11.93 2.49 10.82
CA ASN A 71 -13.15 3.13 11.34
C ASN A 71 -13.81 4.13 10.36
N GLY A 72 -13.11 4.49 9.27
CA GLY A 72 -13.56 5.43 8.26
C GLY A 72 -14.54 4.83 7.25
N PHE A 73 -15.09 5.68 6.38
CA PHE A 73 -16.04 5.24 5.36
C PHE A 73 -15.41 4.26 4.35
N VAL A 74 -14.29 4.65 3.75
CA VAL A 74 -13.58 3.79 2.79
C VAL A 74 -12.94 2.59 3.51
N GLY A 75 -12.31 2.84 4.66
CA GLY A 75 -11.61 1.80 5.44
C GLY A 75 -12.52 0.66 5.90
N SER A 76 -13.74 0.96 6.36
CA SER A 76 -14.70 -0.09 6.74
C SER A 76 -15.10 -0.99 5.57
N HIS A 77 -15.29 -0.42 4.37
CA HIS A 77 -15.59 -1.22 3.18
C HIS A 77 -14.39 -2.06 2.74
N ILE A 78 -13.16 -1.53 2.87
CA ILE A 78 -11.93 -2.30 2.64
C ILE A 78 -11.84 -3.48 3.63
N CYS A 79 -12.15 -3.25 4.91
CA CYS A 79 -12.13 -4.31 5.92
C CYS A 79 -13.13 -5.42 5.60
N ILE A 80 -14.37 -5.05 5.25
CA ILE A 80 -15.42 -6.01 4.86
C ILE A 80 -15.00 -6.80 3.62
N GLU A 81 -14.48 -6.14 2.59
CA GLU A 81 -13.99 -6.80 1.39
C GLU A 81 -12.82 -7.73 1.71
N ALA A 82 -11.85 -7.29 2.52
CA ALA A 82 -10.69 -8.10 2.90
C ALA A 82 -11.09 -9.36 3.70
N LEU A 83 -12.03 -9.24 4.64
CA LEU A 83 -12.57 -10.37 5.38
C LEU A 83 -13.30 -11.35 4.46
N ALA A 84 -14.05 -10.86 3.46
CA ALA A 84 -14.71 -11.69 2.47
C ALA A 84 -13.73 -12.48 1.58
N HIS A 85 -12.49 -12.00 1.44
CA HIS A 85 -11.38 -12.71 0.78
C HIS A 85 -10.59 -13.64 1.72
N GLY A 86 -11.05 -13.82 2.96
CA GLY A 86 -10.42 -14.73 3.93
C GLY A 86 -9.08 -14.23 4.50
N LEU A 87 -8.78 -12.94 4.37
CA LEU A 87 -7.55 -12.33 4.87
C LEU A 87 -7.57 -12.20 6.40
N ASN A 88 -6.38 -12.22 7.01
CA ASN A 88 -6.24 -11.86 8.42
C ASN A 88 -6.13 -10.33 8.52
N VAL A 89 -7.20 -9.68 8.95
CA VAL A 89 -7.30 -8.22 8.94
C VAL A 89 -7.03 -7.67 10.34
N SER A 90 -6.09 -6.73 10.42
CA SER A 90 -5.90 -5.88 11.59
C SER A 90 -6.14 -4.40 11.24
N CYS A 91 -6.49 -3.61 12.24
CA CYS A 91 -6.71 -2.17 12.11
C CYS A 91 -5.98 -1.41 13.21
N LEU A 92 -5.53 -0.20 12.89
CA LEU A 92 -5.01 0.73 13.89
C LEU A 92 -6.08 1.74 14.30
N SER A 93 -6.24 1.96 15.61
CA SER A 93 -7.08 3.01 16.16
C SER A 93 -6.45 3.64 17.39
N ARG A 94 -6.74 4.91 17.65
CA ARG A 94 -6.19 5.63 18.82
C ARG A 94 -6.58 5.02 20.17
N LEU A 95 -7.69 4.29 20.22
CA LEU A 95 -8.22 3.66 21.44
C LEU A 95 -8.00 2.13 21.48
N GLY A 96 -7.37 1.54 20.46
CA GLY A 96 -7.19 0.08 20.38
C GLY A 96 -8.49 -0.71 20.20
N LYS A 97 -9.57 -0.07 19.76
CA LYS A 97 -10.87 -0.71 19.53
C LYS A 97 -11.63 -0.03 18.39
N SER A 98 -12.58 -0.76 17.80
CA SER A 98 -13.48 -0.16 16.82
C SER A 98 -14.34 0.93 17.44
N SER A 99 -14.59 2.00 16.68
CA SER A 99 -15.67 2.94 16.98
C SER A 99 -17.00 2.53 16.31
N LEU A 100 -16.98 1.45 15.53
CA LEU A 100 -18.13 0.85 14.88
C LEU A 100 -18.67 -0.29 15.75
N HIS A 101 -19.94 -0.64 15.54
CA HIS A 101 -20.65 -1.66 16.32
C HIS A 101 -21.21 -2.78 15.44
N ASP A 102 -20.77 -2.85 14.19
CA ASP A 102 -21.18 -3.88 13.25
C ASP A 102 -20.48 -5.23 13.56
N PRO A 103 -21.13 -6.39 13.36
CA PRO A 103 -20.57 -7.69 13.77
C PRO A 103 -19.18 -8.01 13.20
N TRP A 104 -18.89 -7.58 11.97
CA TRP A 104 -17.60 -7.82 11.30
C TRP A 104 -16.41 -7.20 12.04
N THR A 105 -16.62 -6.22 12.92
CA THR A 105 -15.53 -5.61 13.68
C THR A 105 -14.92 -6.56 14.71
N ASN A 106 -15.66 -7.61 15.09
CA ASN A 106 -15.19 -8.65 16.00
C ASN A 106 -14.19 -9.61 15.32
N ASP A 107 -14.23 -9.68 14.00
CA ASP A 107 -13.31 -10.50 13.19
C ASP A 107 -12.00 -9.76 12.88
N ILE A 108 -11.79 -8.57 13.47
CA ILE A 108 -10.61 -7.72 13.25
C ILE A 108 -9.83 -7.54 14.53
N VAL A 109 -8.51 -7.65 14.40
CA VAL A 109 -7.58 -7.30 15.48
C VAL A 109 -7.38 -5.77 15.50
N TRP A 110 -7.77 -5.12 16.59
CA TRP A 110 -7.59 -3.68 16.76
C TRP A 110 -6.32 -3.39 17.58
N HIS A 111 -5.37 -2.70 16.98
CA HIS A 111 -4.17 -2.22 17.64
C HIS A 111 -4.35 -0.77 18.09
N GLN A 112 -3.81 -0.43 19.26
CA GLN A 112 -3.74 0.94 19.73
C GLN A 112 -2.53 1.64 19.13
N GLY A 113 -2.72 2.84 18.58
CA GLY A 113 -1.63 3.72 18.17
C GLY A 113 -2.10 4.96 17.40
N ASP A 114 -1.13 5.81 17.07
CA ASP A 114 -1.33 7.06 16.34
C ASP A 114 -0.28 7.19 15.22
N LEU A 115 -0.73 7.49 14.00
CA LEU A 115 0.16 7.67 12.85
C LEU A 115 1.07 8.89 12.99
N LEU A 116 0.70 9.88 13.82
CA LEU A 116 1.57 11.00 14.16
C LEU A 116 2.61 10.66 15.24
N SER A 117 2.56 9.45 15.79
CA SER A 117 3.52 8.93 16.78
C SER A 117 4.14 7.63 16.26
N PRO A 118 5.21 7.69 15.44
CA PRO A 118 5.81 6.53 14.77
C PRO A 118 6.10 5.34 15.69
N ASP A 119 6.57 5.61 16.91
CA ASP A 119 6.91 4.58 17.90
C ASP A 119 5.71 3.70 18.31
N SER A 120 4.48 4.19 18.10
CA SER A 120 3.26 3.44 18.40
C SER A 120 2.86 2.44 17.31
N LEU A 121 3.53 2.44 16.16
CA LEU A 121 3.13 1.62 14.99
C LEU A 121 3.70 0.21 15.02
N GLY A 122 4.76 -0.04 15.80
CA GLY A 122 5.50 -1.31 15.77
C GLY A 122 4.63 -2.55 16.02
N ASN A 123 3.78 -2.50 17.06
CA ASN A 123 2.90 -3.62 17.40
C ASN A 123 1.88 -3.93 16.29
N ALA A 124 1.39 -2.91 15.59
CA ALA A 124 0.41 -3.08 14.52
C ALA A 124 1.02 -3.66 13.24
N LEU A 125 2.31 -3.39 13.00
CA LEU A 125 3.04 -3.83 11.81
C LEU A 125 3.69 -5.21 11.95
N ASN A 126 3.73 -5.78 13.16
CA ASN A 126 4.35 -7.08 13.39
C ASN A 126 3.70 -8.19 12.53
N GLY A 127 4.51 -8.82 11.66
CA GLY A 127 4.11 -9.90 10.77
C GLY A 127 3.14 -9.48 9.67
N VAL A 128 2.97 -8.17 9.42
CA VAL A 128 2.10 -7.63 8.37
C VAL A 128 2.76 -7.83 7.00
N THR A 129 2.01 -8.39 6.05
CA THR A 129 2.49 -8.61 4.67
C THR A 129 2.13 -7.45 3.75
N SER A 130 0.98 -6.82 4.00
CA SER A 130 0.48 -5.69 3.22
C SER A 130 -0.24 -4.66 4.09
N VAL A 131 -0.17 -3.39 3.68
CA VAL A 131 -0.83 -2.27 4.36
C VAL A 131 -1.74 -1.54 3.37
N ILE A 132 -2.94 -1.18 3.80
CA ILE A 132 -3.81 -0.23 3.07
C ILE A 132 -4.05 0.99 3.96
N SER A 133 -3.63 2.17 3.52
CA SER A 133 -3.95 3.43 4.20
C SER A 133 -5.05 4.21 3.50
N CYS A 134 -6.11 4.48 4.25
CA CYS A 134 -7.22 5.36 3.89
C CYS A 134 -7.38 6.53 4.88
N VAL A 135 -6.31 6.83 5.64
CA VAL A 135 -6.29 7.95 6.58
C VAL A 135 -6.28 9.27 5.83
N GLY A 136 -7.28 10.10 6.12
CA GLY A 136 -7.39 11.46 5.62
C GLY A 136 -8.34 12.28 6.47
N GLY A 137 -8.18 13.61 6.41
CA GLY A 137 -8.95 14.54 7.21
C GLY A 137 -9.06 15.92 6.56
N PHE A 138 -10.08 16.67 6.96
CA PHE A 138 -10.33 18.04 6.52
C PHE A 138 -10.32 18.98 7.73
N GLY A 139 -9.83 20.21 7.56
CA GLY A 139 -9.68 21.17 8.65
C GLY A 139 -8.80 22.35 8.24
N SER A 140 -7.99 22.85 9.16
CA SER A 140 -6.99 23.88 8.85
C SER A 140 -5.95 23.35 7.85
N ASN A 141 -5.27 24.26 7.14
CA ASN A 141 -4.26 23.87 6.15
C ASN A 141 -3.14 23.00 6.76
N SER A 142 -2.64 23.37 7.94
CA SER A 142 -1.62 22.61 8.68
C SER A 142 -2.13 21.23 9.10
N TYR A 143 -3.32 21.17 9.71
CA TYR A 143 -3.93 19.91 10.12
C TYR A 143 -4.14 18.96 8.93
N MET A 144 -4.59 19.49 7.79
CA MET A 144 -4.74 18.70 6.57
C MET A 144 -3.39 18.18 6.09
N TYR A 145 -2.31 18.98 6.13
CA TYR A 145 -0.98 18.51 5.75
C TYR A 145 -0.49 17.41 6.70
N ASP A 146 -0.69 17.58 8.01
CA ASP A 146 -0.24 16.60 9.00
C ASP A 146 -0.96 15.26 8.84
N ILE A 147 -2.28 15.27 8.71
CA ILE A 147 -3.06 14.03 8.61
C ILE A 147 -2.96 13.39 7.23
N ASN A 148 -3.02 14.16 6.14
CA ASN A 148 -3.00 13.59 4.80
C ASN A 148 -1.57 13.32 4.29
N GLY A 149 -0.56 13.98 4.87
CA GLY A 149 0.86 13.86 4.56
C GLY A 149 1.64 13.15 5.66
N THR A 150 2.02 13.88 6.71
CA THR A 150 2.94 13.43 7.78
C THR A 150 2.56 12.07 8.36
N ALA A 151 1.29 11.89 8.76
CA ALA A 151 0.78 10.65 9.32
C ALA A 151 0.97 9.45 8.36
N ASN A 152 0.63 9.63 7.08
CA ASN A 152 0.76 8.57 6.09
C ASN A 152 2.23 8.29 5.73
N ILE A 153 3.08 9.33 5.68
CA ILE A 153 4.53 9.19 5.46
C ILE A 153 5.15 8.37 6.59
N ASN A 154 4.79 8.65 7.85
CA ASN A 154 5.25 7.87 9.00
C ASN A 154 4.84 6.40 8.87
N ALA A 155 3.61 6.12 8.46
CA ALA A 155 3.13 4.76 8.24
C ALA A 155 3.90 4.03 7.12
N ILE A 156 4.19 4.72 6.00
CA ILE A 156 4.98 4.17 4.89
C ILE A 156 6.38 3.81 5.37
N ARG A 157 7.05 4.72 6.08
CA ARG A 157 8.40 4.48 6.61
C ARG A 157 8.44 3.32 7.58
N ALA A 158 7.55 3.31 8.58
CA ALA A 158 7.47 2.24 9.55
C ALA A 158 7.16 0.89 8.88
N ALA A 159 6.26 0.85 7.90
CA ALA A 159 5.96 -0.37 7.14
C ALA A 159 7.17 -0.86 6.32
N SER A 160 7.89 0.06 5.68
CA SER A 160 9.10 -0.25 4.92
C SER A 160 10.20 -0.81 5.81
N GLU A 161 10.41 -0.23 7.00
CA GLU A 161 11.39 -0.70 7.99
C GLU A 161 11.06 -2.10 8.54
N GLN A 162 9.77 -2.44 8.62
CA GLN A 162 9.29 -3.76 9.06
C GLN A 162 9.25 -4.80 7.92
N GLY A 163 9.69 -4.45 6.71
CA GLY A 163 9.74 -5.39 5.59
C GLY A 163 8.38 -5.74 4.99
N VAL A 164 7.37 -4.88 5.16
CA VAL A 164 6.07 -5.02 4.48
C VAL A 164 6.32 -5.07 2.97
N LYS A 165 5.65 -5.99 2.27
CA LYS A 165 5.89 -6.21 0.83
C LYS A 165 5.09 -5.26 -0.06
N ARG A 166 3.86 -4.94 0.36
CA ARG A 166 2.93 -4.12 -0.43
C ARG A 166 2.29 -3.03 0.41
N PHE A 167 2.17 -1.83 -0.15
CA PHE A 167 1.53 -0.70 0.51
C PHE A 167 0.60 0.00 -0.48
N VAL A 168 -0.67 0.09 -0.12
CA VAL A 168 -1.70 0.74 -0.92
C VAL A 168 -2.13 2.03 -0.23
N TYR A 169 -2.13 3.14 -0.96
CA TYR A 169 -2.57 4.43 -0.45
C TYR A 169 -3.79 4.94 -1.21
N ILE A 170 -4.86 5.27 -0.47
CA ILE A 170 -6.05 5.91 -1.01
C ILE A 170 -5.83 7.42 -1.06
N SER A 171 -5.39 7.89 -2.22
CA SER A 171 -5.15 9.30 -2.51
C SER A 171 -6.43 10.03 -2.97
N ALA A 172 -6.30 11.03 -3.83
CA ALA A 172 -7.39 11.74 -4.47
C ALA A 172 -6.99 12.20 -5.87
N ALA A 173 -7.94 12.17 -6.81
CA ALA A 173 -7.78 12.79 -8.11
C ALA A 173 -7.65 14.32 -7.98
N ASP A 174 -6.98 14.96 -8.93
CA ASP A 174 -6.81 16.42 -8.94
C ASP A 174 -8.09 17.13 -9.38
N PHE A 175 -8.63 17.99 -8.52
CA PHE A 175 -9.84 18.75 -8.80
C PHE A 175 -9.53 20.23 -9.10
N GLY A 176 -8.43 20.49 -9.81
CA GLY A 176 -8.06 21.82 -10.33
C GLY A 176 -8.15 22.92 -9.27
N LEU A 177 -9.12 23.84 -9.41
CA LEU A 177 -9.31 24.98 -8.49
C LEU A 177 -9.54 24.56 -7.02
N VAL A 178 -10.15 23.40 -6.78
CA VAL A 178 -10.34 22.88 -5.41
C VAL A 178 -9.00 22.59 -4.75
N ASN A 179 -7.95 22.29 -5.53
CA ASN A 179 -6.61 22.07 -4.99
C ASN A 179 -6.03 23.33 -4.33
N TYR A 180 -6.39 24.53 -4.81
CA TYR A 180 -5.96 25.78 -4.20
C TYR A 180 -6.67 26.05 -2.87
N LEU A 181 -7.95 25.72 -2.77
CA LEU A 181 -8.74 25.85 -1.54
C LEU A 181 -8.29 24.84 -0.47
N LEU A 182 -7.94 23.63 -0.89
CA LEU A 182 -7.51 22.53 -0.03
C LEU A 182 -6.00 22.28 -0.15
N LYS A 183 -5.19 23.35 -0.19
CA LYS A 183 -3.74 23.24 -0.45
C LYS A 183 -3.04 22.24 0.47
N GLY A 184 -3.31 22.28 1.78
CA GLY A 184 -2.69 21.36 2.75
C GLY A 184 -3.07 19.89 2.53
N TYR A 185 -4.32 19.64 2.13
CA TYR A 185 -4.80 18.29 1.80
C TYR A 185 -4.06 17.72 0.59
N PHE A 186 -4.06 18.44 -0.53
CA PHE A 186 -3.42 17.98 -1.76
C PHE A 186 -1.90 17.94 -1.64
N ALA A 187 -1.28 18.94 -1.00
CA ALA A 187 0.16 18.91 -0.74
C ALA A 187 0.53 17.69 0.11
N GLY A 188 -0.21 17.42 1.19
CA GLY A 188 0.01 16.23 2.03
C GLY A 188 -0.11 14.94 1.23
N LYS A 189 -1.22 14.77 0.49
CA LYS A 189 -1.45 13.60 -0.38
C LYS A 189 -0.33 13.38 -1.39
N ARG A 190 0.11 14.45 -2.07
CA ARG A 190 1.19 14.36 -3.07
C ARG A 190 2.55 14.04 -2.43
N SER A 191 2.84 14.60 -1.25
CA SER A 191 4.05 14.22 -0.49
C SER A 191 4.03 12.74 -0.08
N THR A 192 2.89 12.22 0.36
CA THR A 192 2.72 10.80 0.68
C THR A 192 2.91 9.91 -0.55
N GLU A 193 2.38 10.30 -1.70
CA GLU A 193 2.57 9.55 -2.94
C GLU A 193 4.05 9.47 -3.33
N THR A 194 4.79 10.57 -3.23
CA THR A 194 6.24 10.58 -3.50
C THR A 194 6.98 9.63 -2.57
N GLU A 195 6.71 9.67 -1.26
CA GLU A 195 7.35 8.75 -0.30
C GLU A 195 6.99 7.29 -0.59
N LEU A 196 5.73 7.01 -0.94
CA LEU A 196 5.30 5.65 -1.26
C LEU A 196 6.03 5.08 -2.48
N LEU A 197 6.18 5.88 -3.54
CA LEU A 197 6.89 5.47 -4.75
C LEU A 197 8.40 5.27 -4.50
N ASP A 198 8.99 6.04 -3.59
CA ASP A 198 10.39 5.87 -3.17
C ASP A 198 10.62 4.56 -2.40
N LYS A 199 9.78 4.31 -1.37
CA LYS A 199 9.95 3.17 -0.44
C LYS A 199 9.43 1.84 -0.98
N PHE A 200 8.41 1.86 -1.83
CA PHE A 200 7.73 0.65 -2.34
C PHE A 200 7.74 0.59 -3.87
N GLN A 201 8.92 0.65 -4.49
CA GLN A 201 9.09 0.67 -5.95
C GLN A 201 8.40 -0.52 -6.66
N HIS A 202 8.40 -1.70 -6.03
CA HIS A 202 7.84 -2.94 -6.60
C HIS A 202 6.53 -3.41 -5.95
N GLY A 203 6.00 -2.66 -4.96
CA GLY A 203 4.82 -3.07 -4.19
C GLY A 203 3.90 -1.92 -3.76
N GLY A 204 4.17 -0.70 -4.22
CA GLY A 204 3.43 0.50 -3.86
C GLY A 204 2.33 0.79 -4.88
N ALA A 205 1.08 0.87 -4.43
CA ALA A 205 -0.06 1.24 -5.28
C ALA A 205 -0.76 2.49 -4.74
N ILE A 206 -0.99 3.46 -5.61
CA ILE A 206 -1.66 4.72 -5.27
C ILE A 206 -3.00 4.75 -6.01
N LEU A 207 -4.11 4.70 -5.28
CA LEU A 207 -5.43 4.85 -5.88
C LEU A 207 -5.82 6.32 -5.81
N ARG A 208 -6.08 6.97 -6.96
CA ARG A 208 -6.58 8.35 -7.05
C ARG A 208 -8.06 8.36 -7.47
N PRO A 209 -8.99 8.01 -6.57
CA PRO A 209 -10.41 8.07 -6.88
C PRO A 209 -10.89 9.50 -7.09
N GLY A 210 -11.97 9.63 -7.85
CA GLY A 210 -12.82 10.82 -7.84
C GLY A 210 -13.66 10.91 -6.56
N PHE A 211 -14.82 11.56 -6.64
CA PHE A 211 -15.76 11.58 -5.52
C PHE A 211 -16.24 10.15 -5.19
N ILE A 212 -15.98 9.69 -3.97
CA ILE A 212 -16.38 8.35 -3.54
C ILE A 212 -17.79 8.40 -2.97
N HIS A 213 -18.69 7.58 -3.49
CA HIS A 213 -20.07 7.49 -3.04
C HIS A 213 -20.43 6.07 -2.57
N GLY A 214 -21.50 5.97 -1.77
CA GLY A 214 -22.00 4.72 -1.23
C GLY A 214 -22.77 4.94 0.06
N THR A 215 -23.26 3.86 0.65
CA THR A 215 -24.01 3.92 1.91
C THR A 215 -23.14 3.46 3.06
N ARG A 216 -23.05 4.26 4.12
CA ARG A 216 -22.53 3.80 5.41
C ARG A 216 -23.72 3.40 6.27
N ARG A 217 -23.73 2.16 6.77
CA ARG A 217 -24.63 1.78 7.87
C ARG A 217 -23.91 2.15 9.18
N VAL A 218 -24.60 2.89 10.04
CA VAL A 218 -24.15 3.15 11.41
C VAL A 218 -25.32 2.75 12.30
N GLY A 219 -25.25 1.56 12.90
CA GLY A 219 -26.40 0.97 13.59
C GLY A 219 -27.57 0.69 12.64
N SER A 220 -28.78 1.14 12.99
CA SER A 220 -30.00 0.96 12.18
C SER A 220 -30.18 1.99 11.06
N VAL A 221 -29.33 3.02 10.99
CA VAL A 221 -29.50 4.15 10.07
C VAL A 221 -28.60 3.99 8.84
N ARG A 222 -29.20 4.05 7.65
CA ARG A 222 -28.49 4.18 6.37
C ARG A 222 -28.21 5.67 6.16
N LEU A 223 -26.96 6.09 6.34
CA LEU A 223 -26.56 7.46 6.04
C LEU A 223 -26.04 7.50 4.58
N PRO A 224 -26.82 8.03 3.61
CA PRO A 224 -26.28 8.38 2.32
C PRO A 224 -25.32 9.56 2.52
N LEU A 225 -24.04 9.34 2.21
CA LEU A 225 -22.98 10.34 2.40
C LEU A 225 -23.06 11.53 1.43
N SER A 226 -24.19 11.72 0.74
CA SER A 226 -24.55 13.02 0.15
C SER A 226 -24.58 14.15 1.20
N ILE A 227 -24.72 13.81 2.50
CA ILE A 227 -24.88 14.77 3.61
C ILE A 227 -23.57 15.02 4.38
N ILE A 228 -22.52 14.21 4.22
CA ILE A 228 -21.16 14.56 4.68
C ILE A 228 -20.39 15.16 3.48
N GLY A 229 -21.07 16.08 2.79
CA GLY A 229 -20.67 16.72 1.54
C GLY A 229 -19.94 18.04 1.72
N ALA A 230 -19.20 18.22 2.82
CA ALA A 230 -18.30 19.37 2.97
C ALA A 230 -16.95 19.09 2.28
N PRO A 231 -16.97 18.99 0.94
CA PRO A 231 -16.18 19.94 0.14
C PRO A 231 -17.07 20.94 -0.60
N LEU A 232 -18.32 20.57 -0.95
CA LEU A 232 -19.20 21.44 -1.73
C LEU A 232 -19.78 22.56 -0.88
N ASP A 233 -20.16 22.31 0.38
CA ASP A 233 -20.60 23.37 1.30
C ASP A 233 -19.47 24.37 1.61
N MET A 234 -18.24 23.88 1.74
CA MET A 234 -17.07 24.74 1.97
C MET A 234 -16.72 25.58 0.74
N VAL A 235 -16.84 24.99 -0.46
CA VAL A 235 -16.74 25.70 -1.74
C VAL A 235 -17.88 26.72 -1.87
N LEU A 236 -19.13 26.35 -1.61
CA LEU A 236 -20.31 27.22 -1.72
C LEU A 236 -20.26 28.41 -0.75
N GLN A 237 -19.78 28.21 0.47
CA GLN A 237 -19.62 29.28 1.46
C GLN A 237 -18.55 30.30 1.04
N HIS A 238 -17.52 29.88 0.30
CA HIS A 238 -16.43 30.76 -0.15
C HIS A 238 -16.53 31.18 -1.64
N ALA A 239 -17.48 30.64 -2.42
CA ALA A 239 -17.60 30.86 -3.86
C ALA A 239 -18.42 32.11 -4.27
N LYS A 240 -18.72 33.03 -3.35
CA LYS A 240 -19.60 34.19 -3.66
C LYS A 240 -19.01 35.28 -4.60
N PRO A 241 -17.84 35.09 -5.24
CA PRO A 241 -17.62 35.74 -6.55
C PRO A 241 -16.99 34.82 -7.61
N LEU A 242 -17.07 33.49 -7.50
CA LEU A 242 -16.42 32.55 -8.45
C LEU A 242 -17.26 32.18 -9.68
N THR A 243 -18.38 32.86 -9.95
CA THR A 243 -19.26 32.59 -11.10
C THR A 243 -18.67 32.98 -12.47
N ARG A 244 -17.43 33.50 -12.53
CA ARG A 244 -16.78 33.97 -13.77
C ARG A 244 -15.61 33.13 -14.27
N LEU A 245 -15.28 32.00 -13.62
CA LEU A 245 -14.13 31.18 -14.00
C LEU A 245 -14.56 29.84 -14.62
N PRO A 246 -13.93 29.40 -15.74
CA PRO A 246 -14.25 28.14 -16.39
C PRO A 246 -13.88 26.95 -15.48
N LEU A 247 -14.87 26.35 -14.82
CA LEU A 247 -14.76 25.14 -13.98
C LEU A 247 -14.55 23.84 -14.81
N ILE A 248 -13.70 23.90 -15.84
CA ILE A 248 -13.62 22.85 -16.88
C ILE A 248 -12.92 21.57 -16.40
N GLY A 249 -12.20 21.57 -15.27
CA GLY A 249 -11.47 20.38 -14.77
C GLY A 249 -12.28 19.42 -13.86
N PRO A 250 -12.86 19.91 -12.74
CA PRO A 250 -13.45 19.04 -11.70
C PRO A 250 -14.73 18.31 -12.15
N LEU A 251 -15.42 18.84 -13.16
CA LEU A 251 -16.73 18.35 -13.59
C LEU A 251 -16.65 17.01 -14.35
N PHE A 252 -15.48 16.64 -14.89
CA PHE A 252 -15.31 15.45 -15.73
C PHE A 252 -14.73 14.24 -15.00
N ILE A 253 -14.41 14.35 -13.71
CA ILE A 253 -13.91 13.21 -12.94
C ILE A 253 -15.11 12.41 -12.45
N PRO A 254 -15.34 11.18 -12.96
CA PRO A 254 -16.52 10.42 -12.61
C PRO A 254 -16.49 10.05 -11.11
N PRO A 255 -17.64 10.06 -10.43
CA PRO A 255 -17.73 9.50 -9.09
C PRO A 255 -17.49 7.99 -9.12
N VAL A 256 -16.96 7.44 -8.03
CA VAL A 256 -16.63 6.01 -7.90
C VAL A 256 -17.34 5.42 -6.69
N ASN A 257 -17.89 4.23 -6.86
CA ASN A 257 -18.52 3.51 -5.76
C ASN A 257 -17.44 3.05 -4.76
N VAL A 258 -17.71 3.23 -3.46
CA VAL A 258 -16.81 2.79 -2.37
C VAL A 258 -16.48 1.30 -2.44
N THR A 259 -17.41 0.45 -2.88
CA THR A 259 -17.17 -0.99 -3.09
C THR A 259 -16.17 -1.23 -4.20
N SER A 260 -16.19 -0.45 -5.28
CA SER A 260 -15.17 -0.54 -6.34
C SER A 260 -13.79 -0.15 -5.82
N VAL A 261 -13.71 0.92 -5.03
CA VAL A 261 -12.45 1.34 -4.39
C VAL A 261 -11.93 0.24 -3.45
N ALA A 262 -12.80 -0.35 -2.63
CA ALA A 262 -12.45 -1.41 -1.70
C ALA A 262 -11.92 -2.66 -2.42
N LYS A 263 -12.62 -3.14 -3.45
CA LYS A 263 -12.20 -4.26 -4.30
C LYS A 263 -10.80 -4.06 -4.89
N VAL A 264 -10.58 -2.90 -5.50
CA VAL A 264 -9.28 -2.59 -6.12
C VAL A 264 -8.19 -2.43 -5.08
N ALA A 265 -8.48 -1.84 -3.92
CA ALA A 265 -7.51 -1.69 -2.83
C ALA A 265 -7.09 -3.05 -2.26
N VAL A 266 -8.04 -3.95 -2.00
CA VAL A 266 -7.76 -5.31 -1.53
C VAL A 266 -6.97 -6.08 -2.58
N ARG A 267 -7.40 -6.06 -3.85
CA ARG A 267 -6.65 -6.68 -4.94
C ARG A 267 -5.21 -6.15 -5.03
N ALA A 268 -5.03 -4.83 -4.99
CA ALA A 268 -3.71 -4.21 -5.02
C ALA A 268 -2.83 -4.60 -3.82
N ALA A 269 -3.41 -4.99 -2.69
CA ALA A 269 -2.68 -5.40 -1.50
C ALA A 269 -2.27 -6.89 -1.51
N VAL A 270 -2.98 -7.74 -2.25
CA VAL A 270 -2.79 -9.21 -2.23
C VAL A 270 -2.24 -9.78 -3.53
N ASP A 271 -2.66 -9.25 -4.67
CA ASP A 271 -2.28 -9.76 -5.99
C ASP A 271 -0.84 -9.33 -6.34
N PRO A 272 0.15 -10.25 -6.39
CA PRO A 272 1.53 -9.90 -6.71
C PRO A 272 1.68 -9.35 -8.13
N ALA A 273 0.76 -9.70 -9.04
CA ALA A 273 0.76 -9.22 -10.42
C ALA A 273 0.12 -7.82 -10.55
N PHE A 274 -0.50 -7.29 -9.49
CA PHE A 274 -1.05 -5.94 -9.53
C PHE A 274 0.08 -4.91 -9.61
N PRO A 275 0.08 -4.02 -10.63
CA PRO A 275 1.20 -3.14 -10.92
C PRO A 275 1.45 -2.12 -9.80
N SER A 276 2.71 -1.77 -9.59
CA SER A 276 3.07 -0.61 -8.78
C SER A 276 2.81 0.70 -9.53
N GLY A 277 2.59 1.78 -8.78
CA GLY A 277 2.37 3.12 -9.33
C GLY A 277 0.96 3.67 -9.09
N VAL A 278 0.60 4.66 -9.89
CA VAL A 278 -0.66 5.39 -9.76
C VAL A 278 -1.75 4.74 -10.60
N VAL A 279 -2.87 4.44 -9.96
CA VAL A 279 -4.12 4.00 -10.58
C VAL A 279 -5.12 5.13 -10.45
N ASP A 280 -5.47 5.73 -11.57
CA ASP A 280 -6.44 6.81 -11.62
C ASP A 280 -7.89 6.31 -11.52
N VAL A 281 -8.84 7.25 -11.60
CA VAL A 281 -10.27 6.96 -11.52
C VAL A 281 -10.75 5.94 -12.57
N TYR A 282 -10.17 5.93 -13.77
CA TYR A 282 -10.55 5.02 -14.84
C TYR A 282 -9.96 3.64 -14.62
N GLY A 283 -8.70 3.57 -14.18
CA GLY A 283 -8.06 2.34 -13.74
C GLY A 283 -8.83 1.67 -12.60
N ILE A 284 -9.29 2.42 -11.60
CA ILE A 284 -10.12 1.87 -10.51
C ILE A 284 -11.41 1.26 -11.06
N ARG A 285 -12.09 1.93 -11.99
CA ARG A 285 -13.31 1.38 -12.61
C ARG A 285 -13.02 0.10 -13.38
N GLN A 286 -11.94 0.08 -14.17
CA GLN A 286 -11.54 -1.08 -14.97
C GLN A 286 -11.16 -2.28 -14.08
N TYR A 287 -10.28 -2.09 -13.09
CA TYR A 287 -9.88 -3.16 -12.18
C TYR A 287 -11.05 -3.69 -11.35
N SER A 288 -12.02 -2.85 -11.00
CA SER A 288 -13.19 -3.28 -10.23
C SER A 288 -14.16 -4.20 -10.99
N GLN A 289 -14.06 -4.24 -12.32
CA GLN A 289 -14.88 -5.10 -13.19
C GLN A 289 -14.21 -6.44 -13.51
N GLN A 290 -12.91 -6.57 -13.22
CA GLN A 290 -12.17 -7.81 -13.43
C GLN A 290 -12.43 -8.75 -12.24
N ASN A 291 -12.74 -10.01 -12.53
CA ASN A 291 -12.80 -11.03 -11.50
C ASN A 291 -11.39 -11.27 -10.91
N PRO A 292 -11.28 -11.54 -9.59
CA PRO A 292 -10.03 -12.02 -9.04
C PRO A 292 -9.63 -13.31 -9.77
N ALA A 293 -8.35 -13.40 -10.15
CA ALA A 293 -7.77 -14.55 -10.81
C ALA A 293 -7.61 -15.73 -9.82
#